data_AF-A0A536VV22-F1
#
_entry.id   AF-A0A536VV22-F1
#
_cell.length_a   1.000
_cell.length_b   1.000
_cell.length_c   1.000
_cell.angle_alpha   90.00
_cell.angle_beta   90.00
_cell.angle_gamma   90.00
#
_symmetry.space_group_name_H-M   'P 1'
#
loop_
_entity.id
_entity.type
_entity.pdbx_description
1 polymer ?
#
loop_
_entity_poly.entity_id
_entity_poly.type
_entity_poly.pdbx_seq_one_letter_code
_entity_poly.pdbx_strand_id
1 'polypeptide(L)'
;IQFALNVVEPEFSGIGGGGFMMVHLAKGQGSTFAVEGREKAPARADTTLFTNPDGTNQGFTPASTSGQAVGVPGTLKIVATALQRYGRKHLAEVIQPAIELA
;
A
#
# COMPACT_ATOMS: atom_id res chain seq x y z
N ILE A 1 -5.35 -1.85 13.22
CA ILE A 1 -5.27 -3.14 12.50
C ILE A 1 -4.14 -3.11 11.47
N GLN A 2 -4.22 -2.32 10.39
CA GLN A 2 -3.17 -2.31 9.35
C GLN A 2 -1.74 -2.13 9.88
N PHE A 3 -1.51 -1.21 10.83
CA PHE A 3 -0.17 -1.03 11.41
C PHE A 3 0.29 -2.22 12.26
N ALA A 4 -0.61 -2.92 12.94
CA ALA A 4 -0.25 -4.12 13.68
C ALA A 4 0.11 -5.27 12.73
N LEU A 5 -0.68 -5.47 11.65
CA LEU A 5 -0.36 -6.47 10.61
C LEU A 5 0.99 -6.18 9.94
N ASN A 6 1.33 -4.91 9.71
CA ASN A 6 2.65 -4.52 9.20
C ASN A 6 3.82 -4.97 10.11
N VAL A 7 3.57 -5.25 11.39
CA VAL A 7 4.57 -5.72 12.35
C VAL A 7 4.52 -7.24 12.51
N VAL A 8 3.32 -7.80 12.73
CA VAL A 8 3.15 -9.22 13.09
C VAL A 8 2.95 -10.15 11.88
N GLU A 9 2.71 -9.59 10.70
CA GLU A 9 2.52 -10.29 9.42
C GLU A 9 3.27 -9.54 8.26
N PRO A 10 4.57 -9.23 8.45
CA PRO A 10 5.28 -8.21 7.67
C PRO A 10 5.49 -8.58 6.19
N GLU A 11 5.42 -9.85 5.82
CA GLU A 11 5.60 -10.35 4.46
C GLU A 11 4.36 -10.16 3.57
N PHE A 12 3.18 -9.96 4.14
CA PHE A 12 1.92 -9.91 3.39
C PHE A 12 1.41 -8.50 3.15
N SER A 13 1.54 -7.60 4.12
CA SER A 13 1.03 -6.25 4.00
C SER A 13 1.85 -5.24 4.78
N GLY A 14 1.85 -3.99 4.31
CA GLY A 14 2.59 -2.97 5.03
C GLY A 14 2.57 -1.59 4.42
N ILE A 15 3.23 -0.66 5.11
CA ILE A 15 3.39 0.73 4.63
C ILE A 15 4.27 0.82 3.37
N GLY A 16 5.03 -0.24 3.06
CA GLY A 16 5.80 -0.38 1.82
C GLY A 16 5.01 -0.89 0.61
N GLY A 17 3.73 -1.24 0.76
CA GLY A 17 2.88 -1.73 -0.33
C GLY A 17 1.68 -0.83 -0.62
N GLY A 18 0.58 -1.44 -1.06
CA GLY A 18 -0.67 -0.77 -1.39
C GLY A 18 -1.89 -1.67 -1.23
N GLY A 19 -3.07 -1.13 -1.54
CA GLY A 19 -4.31 -1.90 -1.44
C GLY A 19 -5.57 -1.09 -1.70
N PHE A 20 -6.70 -1.68 -1.32
CA PHE A 20 -8.04 -1.11 -1.45
C PHE A 20 -8.78 -1.26 -0.12
N MET A 21 -9.22 -0.14 0.45
CA MET A 21 -10.06 -0.15 1.65
C MET A 21 -11.50 0.16 1.26
N MET A 22 -12.36 -0.86 1.26
CA MET A 22 -13.78 -0.67 1.03
C MET A 22 -14.47 -0.14 2.29
N VAL A 23 -15.23 0.93 2.14
CA VAL A 23 -15.92 1.62 3.23
C VAL A 23 -17.38 1.79 2.87
N HIS A 24 -18.27 1.40 3.79
CA HIS A 24 -19.70 1.67 3.71
C HIS A 24 -20.11 2.63 4.83
N LEU A 25 -20.74 3.76 4.49
CA LEU A 25 -21.17 4.76 5.46
C LEU A 25 -22.62 4.53 5.88
N ALA A 26 -22.82 4.14 7.13
CA ALA A 26 -24.12 3.74 7.68
C ALA A 26 -25.13 4.89 7.87
N LYS A 27 -24.71 6.16 7.99
CA LYS A 27 -25.62 7.30 8.25
C LYS A 27 -25.94 8.08 6.97
N GLY A 28 -27.22 8.14 6.61
CA GLY A 28 -27.83 9.16 5.74
C GLY A 28 -27.48 9.16 4.25
N GLN A 29 -26.41 8.49 3.82
CA GLN A 29 -25.97 8.48 2.41
C GLN A 29 -26.03 7.10 1.73
N GLY A 30 -26.01 5.99 2.48
CA GLY A 30 -26.01 4.64 1.90
C GLY A 30 -24.87 4.40 0.91
N SER A 31 -23.76 5.13 1.05
CA SER A 31 -22.68 5.14 0.06
C SER A 31 -21.61 4.11 0.41
N THR A 32 -21.23 3.34 -0.62
CA THR A 32 -20.08 2.43 -0.58
C THR A 32 -19.04 2.95 -1.56
N PHE A 33 -17.79 3.04 -1.11
CA PHE A 33 -16.67 3.45 -1.95
C PHE A 33 -15.39 2.73 -1.51
N ALA A 34 -14.37 2.78 -2.36
CA ALA A 34 -13.04 2.30 -2.04
C ALA A 34 -12.08 3.48 -1.87
N VAL A 35 -11.28 3.46 -0.80
CA VAL A 35 -10.06 4.26 -0.72
C VAL A 35 -8.96 3.44 -1.38
N GLU A 36 -8.59 3.83 -2.59
CA GLU A 36 -7.56 3.18 -3.38
C GLU A 36 -6.19 3.81 -3.11
N GLY A 37 -5.23 2.97 -2.81
CA GLY A 37 -3.81 3.32 -2.78
C GLY A 37 -2.98 2.19 -3.34
N ARG A 38 -3.40 1.66 -4.50
CA ARG A 38 -2.57 0.74 -5.27
C ARG A 38 -1.28 1.44 -5.65
N GLU A 39 -0.18 0.71 -5.58
CA GLU A 39 1.13 1.22 -5.93
C GLU A 39 1.15 1.70 -7.38
N LYS A 40 1.95 2.72 -7.66
CA LYS A 40 2.12 3.26 -9.01
C LYS A 40 3.56 3.10 -9.48
N ALA A 41 3.73 2.79 -10.76
CA ALA A 41 5.05 2.82 -11.37
C ALA A 41 5.63 4.26 -11.26
N PRO A 42 6.94 4.41 -10.95
CA PRO A 42 7.57 5.72 -10.93
C PRO A 42 7.56 6.34 -12.34
N ALA A 43 7.66 7.66 -12.43
CA ALA A 43 7.54 8.38 -13.71
C ALA A 43 8.59 7.99 -14.77
N ARG A 44 9.70 7.38 -14.36
CA ARG A 44 10.77 6.88 -15.25
C ARG A 44 10.56 5.44 -15.71
N ALA A 45 9.56 4.73 -15.21
CA ALA A 45 9.26 3.38 -15.65
C ALA A 45 8.63 3.41 -17.05
N ASP A 46 9.03 2.47 -17.90
CA ASP A 46 8.50 2.29 -19.25
C ASP A 46 8.23 0.81 -19.55
N THR A 47 7.80 0.50 -20.77
CA THR A 47 7.41 -0.84 -21.18
C THR A 47 8.57 -1.83 -21.30
N THR A 48 9.82 -1.36 -21.24
CA THR A 48 11.04 -2.18 -21.33
C THR A 48 11.70 -2.43 -19.98
N LEU A 49 11.05 -2.02 -18.88
CA LEU A 49 11.60 -2.05 -17.52
C LEU A 49 12.18 -3.43 -17.12
N PHE A 50 11.56 -4.53 -17.57
CA PHE A 50 12.00 -5.90 -17.27
C PHE A 50 12.57 -6.63 -18.50
N THR A 51 13.16 -5.90 -19.43
CA THR A 51 13.80 -6.43 -20.63
C THR A 51 15.32 -6.35 -20.50
N ASN A 52 16.01 -7.41 -20.89
CA ASN A 52 17.47 -7.51 -20.94
C ASN A 52 18.03 -6.70 -22.12
N PRO A 53 19.35 -6.38 -22.13
CA PRO A 53 19.98 -5.67 -23.25
C PRO A 53 19.89 -6.39 -24.60
N ASP A 54 19.76 -7.72 -24.60
CA ASP A 54 19.60 -8.54 -25.80
C ASP A 54 18.13 -8.61 -26.31
N GLY A 55 17.21 -7.92 -25.64
CA GLY A 55 15.78 -7.89 -25.98
C GLY A 55 14.96 -9.03 -25.37
N THR A 56 15.56 -9.95 -24.64
CA THR A 56 14.83 -11.02 -23.93
C THR A 56 14.20 -10.52 -22.63
N ASN A 57 13.15 -11.18 -22.13
CA ASN A 57 12.57 -10.84 -20.83
C ASN A 57 13.47 -11.33 -19.69
N GLN A 58 13.57 -10.53 -18.62
CA GLN A 58 14.16 -10.99 -17.37
C GLN A 58 13.38 -12.19 -16.83
N GLY A 59 14.08 -13.11 -16.16
CA GLY A 59 13.43 -14.17 -15.39
C GLY A 59 12.62 -13.59 -14.22
N PHE A 60 11.64 -14.33 -13.73
CA PHE A 60 10.76 -13.85 -12.65
C PHE A 60 11.53 -13.46 -11.39
N THR A 61 12.42 -14.32 -10.91
CA THR A 61 13.19 -14.08 -9.67
C THR A 61 14.08 -12.82 -9.74
N PRO A 62 14.92 -12.60 -10.77
CA PRO A 62 15.71 -11.37 -10.85
C PRO A 62 14.83 -10.12 -11.01
N ALA A 63 13.71 -10.20 -11.75
CA ALA A 63 12.80 -9.08 -11.89
C ALA A 63 12.12 -8.72 -10.55
N SER A 64 11.54 -9.71 -9.85
CA SER A 64 10.74 -9.52 -8.63
C SER A 64 11.55 -9.13 -7.40
N THR A 65 12.86 -9.44 -7.38
CA THR A 65 13.77 -9.09 -6.28
C THR A 65 14.58 -7.82 -6.57
N SER A 66 14.43 -7.21 -7.75
CA SER A 66 15.09 -5.95 -8.11
C SER A 66 14.33 -4.73 -7.58
N GLY A 67 15.03 -3.59 -7.47
CA GLY A 67 14.39 -2.30 -7.20
C GLY A 67 13.41 -1.84 -8.29
N GLN A 68 13.48 -2.43 -9.49
CA GLN A 68 12.58 -2.11 -10.60
C GLN A 68 11.14 -2.57 -10.32
N ALA A 69 10.96 -3.61 -9.50
CA ALA A 69 9.66 -4.12 -9.10
C ALA A 69 8.96 -3.27 -8.02
N VAL A 70 9.64 -2.28 -7.44
CA VAL A 70 9.09 -1.44 -6.37
C VAL A 70 8.21 -0.34 -6.97
N GLY A 71 6.89 -0.45 -6.78
CA GLY A 71 5.96 0.63 -7.00
C GLY A 71 5.97 1.65 -5.86
N VAL A 72 5.52 2.89 -6.12
CA VAL A 72 5.40 3.93 -5.09
C VAL A 72 4.34 3.50 -4.05
N PRO A 73 4.70 3.31 -2.77
CA PRO A 73 3.79 2.78 -1.76
C PRO A 73 2.58 3.68 -1.48
N GLY A 74 1.42 3.07 -1.24
CA GLY A 74 0.14 3.76 -1.04
C GLY A 74 -0.57 3.47 0.28
N THR A 75 -0.23 2.39 0.99
CA THR A 75 -0.96 1.95 2.20
C THR A 75 -1.07 3.03 3.28
N LEU A 76 0.02 3.74 3.59
CA LEU A 76 -0.02 4.82 4.59
C LEU A 76 -0.99 5.93 4.17
N LYS A 77 -1.06 6.25 2.87
CA LYS A 77 -1.96 7.26 2.33
C LYS A 77 -3.42 6.83 2.43
N ILE A 78 -3.72 5.54 2.23
CA ILE A 78 -5.07 4.96 2.45
C ILE A 78 -5.50 5.19 3.89
N VAL A 79 -4.69 4.73 4.85
CA VAL A 79 -5.03 4.80 6.28
C VAL A 79 -5.17 6.25 6.74
N ALA A 80 -4.23 7.12 6.38
CA ALA A 80 -4.29 8.53 6.72
C ALA A 80 -5.53 9.23 6.13
N THR A 81 -5.89 8.93 4.88
CA THR A 81 -7.07 9.50 4.22
C THR A 81 -8.37 9.03 4.88
N ALA A 82 -8.47 7.73 5.20
CA ALA A 82 -9.62 7.18 5.89
C ALA A 82 -9.80 7.78 7.30
N LEU A 83 -8.71 7.92 8.06
CA LEU A 83 -8.72 8.57 9.37
C LEU A 83 -9.10 10.04 9.28
N GLN A 84 -8.52 10.79 8.34
CA GLN A 84 -8.80 12.21 8.18
C GLN A 84 -10.27 12.49 7.83
N ARG A 85 -10.86 11.65 6.97
CA ARG A 85 -12.23 11.86 6.48
C ARG A 85 -13.31 11.26 7.38
N TYR A 86 -13.02 10.12 8.01
CA TYR A 86 -14.04 9.29 8.67
C TYR A 86 -13.61 8.78 10.05
N GLY A 87 -12.35 8.99 10.45
CA GLY A 87 -11.82 8.56 11.73
C GLY A 87 -12.28 9.43 12.90
N ARG A 88 -12.16 8.86 14.11
CA ARG A 88 -12.41 9.56 15.38
C ARG A 88 -11.17 9.66 16.27
N LYS A 89 -10.02 9.23 15.75
CA LYS A 89 -8.73 9.18 16.43
C LYS A 89 -7.65 9.73 15.52
N HIS A 90 -6.63 10.32 16.13
CA HIS A 90 -5.46 10.79 15.41
C HIS A 90 -4.58 9.63 14.95
N LEU A 91 -3.79 9.85 13.89
CA LEU A 91 -2.83 8.85 13.39
C LEU A 91 -1.88 8.37 14.50
N ALA A 92 -1.40 9.29 15.34
CA ALA A 92 -0.53 8.99 16.47
C ALA A 92 -1.17 8.00 17.47
N GLU A 93 -2.47 8.13 17.75
CA GLU A 93 -3.15 7.21 18.67
C GLU A 93 -3.28 5.81 18.06
N VAL A 94 -3.60 5.71 16.77
CA VAL A 94 -3.89 4.40 16.15
C VAL A 94 -2.65 3.62 15.76
N ILE A 95 -1.51 4.30 15.60
CA ILE A 95 -0.22 3.65 15.31
C ILE A 95 0.49 3.19 16.60
N GLN A 96 0.21 3.82 17.74
CA GLN A 96 0.89 3.57 19.01
C GLN A 96 0.99 2.08 19.39
N PRO A 97 -0.08 1.26 19.31
CA PRO A 97 0.04 -0.16 19.66
C PRO A 97 0.98 -0.94 18.74
N ALA A 98 1.13 -0.53 17.47
CA ALA A 98 2.07 -1.15 16.55
C ALA A 98 3.52 -0.73 16.83
N ILE A 99 3.73 0.48 17.34
CA ILE A 99 5.05 0.92 17.82
C ILE A 99 5.51 0.05 19.00
N GLU A 100 4.60 -0.27 19.91
CA GLU A 100 4.91 -1.13 21.07
C GLU A 100 5.15 -2.60 20.71
N LEU A 101 4.63 -3.07 19.55
CA LEU A 101 4.84 -4.42 19.05
C LEU A 101 6.15 -4.61 18.28
N ALA A 102 6.74 -3.53 17.76
CA ALA A 102 7.91 -3.54 16.88
C ALA A 102 9.22 -3.47 17.67
#